data_AF-A0A1M6Y8Z1-F1
#
_entry.id   AF-A0A1M6Y8Z1-F1
#
_cell.length_a   1.000
_cell.length_b   1.000
_cell.length_c   1.000
_cell.angle_alpha   90.00
_cell.angle_beta   90.00
_cell.angle_gamma   90.00
#
_symmetry.space_group_name_H-M   'P 1'
#
loop_
_entity.id
_entity.type
_entity.pdbx_description
1 polymer ?
#
loop_
_entity_poly.entity_id
_entity_poly.type
_entity_poly.pdbx_seq_one_letter_code
_entity_poly.pdbx_strand_id
1 'polypeptide(L)' 'MLILVALIGAAIVALVLWRAMHSARAGIAEPPPRRQATGPVRRIAGPDDDPEFLRRLAEQVRRQQNDPPKD' A
#
# COMPACT_ATOMS: atom_id res chain seq x y z
N MET A 1 29.29 27.90 -7.15
CA MET A 1 28.45 27.20 -8.16
C MET A 1 28.47 25.69 -7.96
N LEU A 2 29.62 25.01 -8.05
CA LEU A 2 29.72 23.55 -7.87
C LEU A 2 29.16 23.06 -6.52
N ILE A 3 29.45 23.77 -5.42
CA ILE A 3 28.93 23.42 -4.09
C ILE A 3 27.39 23.48 -4.05
N LEU A 4 26.79 24.49 -4.68
CA LEU A 4 25.34 24.64 -4.75
C LEU A 4 24.70 23.48 -5.53
N VAL A 5 25.29 23.10 -6.66
CA VAL A 5 24.85 21.96 -7.47
C VAL A 5 25.00 20.65 -6.69
N ALA A 6 26.13 20.46 -6.00
CA ALA A 6 26.38 19.28 -5.17
C ALA A 6 25.38 19.18 -4.01
N LEU A 7 25.04 20.31 -3.37
CA LEU A 7 24.04 20.34 -2.30
C LEU A 7 22.64 19.98 -2.81
N ILE A 8 22.23 20.50 -3.97
CA ILE A 8 20.95 20.16 -4.58
C ILE A 8 20.92 18.66 -4.95
N GLY A 9 21.98 18.15 -5.56
CA GLY A 9 22.10 16.71 -5.88
C GLY A 9 22.02 15.83 -4.63
N ALA A 10 22.75 16.18 -3.58
CA ALA A 10 22.71 15.47 -2.31
C ALA A 10 21.32 15.50 -1.66
N ALA A 11 20.63 16.65 -1.71
CA ALA A 11 19.27 16.78 -1.18
C ALA A 11 18.26 15.89 -1.93
N ILE A 12 18.35 15.81 -3.26
CA ILE A 12 17.50 14.93 -4.08
C ILE A 12 17.76 13.46 -3.73
N VAL A 13 19.03 13.04 -3.67
CA VAL A 13 19.39 11.66 -3.31
C VAL A 13 18.90 11.31 -1.90
N ALA A 14 19.08 12.20 -0.93
CA ALA A 14 18.60 12.03 0.43
C ALA A 14 17.07 11.89 0.50
N LEU A 15 16.34 12.72 -0.27
CA LEU A 15 14.87 12.66 -0.33
C LEU A 15 14.39 11.34 -0.95
N VAL A 16 15.04 10.88 -2.02
CA VAL A 16 14.72 9.59 -2.66
C VAL A 16 14.98 8.43 -1.71
N LEU A 17 16.12 8.41 -1.02
CA LEU A 17 16.45 7.37 -0.04
C LEU A 17 15.47 7.39 1.14
N TRP A 18 15.15 8.57 1.66
CA TRP A 18 14.11 8.72 2.70
C TRP A 18 12.81 8.11 2.20
N ARG A 19 12.33 8.54 1.03
CA ARG A 19 11.05 8.09 0.49
C ARG A 19 11.04 6.59 0.27
N ALA A 20 12.12 6.01 -0.24
CA ALA A 20 12.28 4.57 -0.46
C ALA A 20 12.27 3.78 0.87
N MET A 21 12.97 4.26 1.90
CA MET A 21 12.97 3.65 3.23
C MET A 21 11.59 3.76 3.90
N HIS A 22 10.91 4.88 3.70
CA HIS A 22 9.57 5.11 4.26
C HIS A 22 8.48 4.36 3.47
N SER A 23 8.60 4.21 2.15
CA SER A 23 7.70 3.38 1.34
C SER A 23 7.91 1.89 1.57
N ALA A 24 9.16 1.45 1.83
CA ALA A 24 9.43 0.07 2.24
C ALA A 24 8.77 -0.25 3.59
N ARG A 25 8.62 0.73 4.48
CA ARG A 25 7.84 0.59 5.72
C ARG A 25 6.32 0.72 5.50
N ALA A 26 5.88 1.54 4.53
CA ALA A 26 4.48 1.69 4.15
C ALA A 26 3.94 0.52 3.30
N GLY A 27 4.80 -0.36 2.80
CA GLY A 27 4.40 -1.61 2.13
C GLY A 27 3.72 -2.63 3.06
N ILE A 28 3.70 -2.38 4.38
CA ILE A 28 3.04 -3.24 5.39
C ILE A 28 2.04 -2.45 6.25
N ALA A 29 1.99 -1.11 6.17
CA ALA A 29 1.10 -0.30 7.00
C ALA A 29 0.39 0.80 6.20
N GLU A 30 -0.91 0.55 6.08
CA GLU A 30 -2.03 1.46 5.91
C GLU A 30 -2.32 2.10 4.54
N PRO A 31 -3.59 2.00 4.07
CA PRO A 31 -4.08 2.91 3.04
C PRO A 31 -3.99 4.35 3.57
N PRO A 32 -3.81 5.36 2.70
CA PRO A 32 -3.72 6.75 3.13
C PRO A 32 -4.88 7.08 4.08
N PRO A 33 -4.67 7.91 5.13
CA PRO A 33 -5.73 8.26 6.07
C PRO A 33 -6.87 8.79 5.22
N ARG A 34 -7.95 7.99 5.24
CA ARG A 34 -9.20 8.22 4.56
C ARG A 34 -9.71 9.52 5.14
N ARG A 35 -9.30 10.66 4.55
CA ARG A 35 -10.10 11.88 4.62
C ARG A 35 -11.49 11.40 4.29
N GLN A 36 -12.37 11.55 5.28
CA GLN A 36 -13.78 11.20 5.20
C GLN A 36 -14.35 12.01 4.03
N ALA A 37 -14.20 11.48 2.82
CA ALA A 37 -14.91 11.94 1.65
C ALA A 37 -16.25 11.23 1.75
N THR A 38 -17.16 11.92 2.42
CA THR A 38 -18.59 11.66 2.50
C THR A 38 -19.16 11.72 1.08
N GLY A 39 -18.96 10.66 0.32
CA GLY A 39 -19.44 10.52 -1.04
C GLY A 39 -19.09 9.13 -1.59
N PRO A 40 -19.92 8.55 -2.46
CA PRO A 40 -19.61 7.28 -3.08
C PRO A 40 -18.46 7.52 -4.05
N VAL A 41 -17.23 7.44 -3.52
CA VAL A 41 -16.03 7.35 -4.35
C VAL A 41 -16.15 6.00 -5.03
N ARG A 42 -16.70 6.05 -6.24
CA ARG A 42 -16.66 4.99 -7.24
C ARG A 42 -15.17 4.74 -7.49
N ARG A 43 -14.55 3.94 -6.62
CA ARG A 43 -13.24 3.36 -6.86
C ARG A 43 -13.38 2.72 -8.23
N ILE A 44 -12.61 3.21 -9.19
CA ILE A 44 -12.45 2.54 -10.47
C ILE A 44 -11.59 1.31 -10.15
N ALA A 45 -12.22 0.36 -9.46
CA ALA A 45 -11.76 -0.99 -9.30
C ALA A 45 -11.98 -1.63 -10.68
N GLY A 46 -10.95 -2.27 -11.22
CA GLY A 46 -11.17 -3.15 -12.36
C GLY A 46 -12.25 -4.18 -12.02
N PRO A 47 -12.86 -4.85 -13.01
CA PRO A 47 -13.79 -5.94 -12.75
C PRO A 47 -13.24 -7.00 -11.77
N ASP A 48 -11.92 -7.13 -11.69
CA ASP A 48 -11.18 -8.06 -10.82
C ASP A 48 -10.88 -7.51 -9.40
N ASP A 49 -11.03 -6.20 -9.17
CA ASP A 49 -10.75 -5.53 -7.88
C ASP A 49 -12.04 -5.24 -7.10
N ASP A 50 -13.12 -5.97 -7.37
CA ASP A 50 -14.37 -5.76 -6.66
C ASP A 50 -14.20 -6.19 -5.19
N PRO A 51 -14.68 -5.36 -4.24
CA PRO A 51 -14.47 -5.61 -2.82
C PRO A 51 -15.13 -6.91 -2.34
N GLU A 52 -16.12 -7.43 -3.10
CA GLU A 52 -16.83 -8.66 -2.80
C GLU A 52 -16.00 -9.91 -3.12
N PHE A 53 -15.32 -9.97 -4.27
CA PHE A 53 -14.42 -11.09 -4.60
C PHE A 53 -13.28 -11.24 -3.59
N LEU A 54 -12.61 -10.13 -3.26
CA LEU A 54 -11.53 -10.14 -2.28
C LEU A 54 -12.01 -10.58 -0.90
N ARG A 55 -13.22 -10.18 -0.50
CA ARG A 55 -13.84 -10.63 0.76
C ARG A 55 -14.08 -12.14 0.76
N ARG A 56 -14.62 -12.68 -0.33
CA ARG A 56 -14.86 -14.13 -0.49
C ARG A 56 -13.55 -14.93 -0.46
N LEU A 57 -12.51 -14.45 -1.13
CA LEU A 57 -11.19 -15.09 -1.13
C LEU A 57 -10.58 -15.09 0.28
N ALA A 58 -10.64 -13.96 0.99
CA ALA A 58 -10.14 -13.85 2.36
C ALA A 58 -10.89 -14.81 3.31
N GLU A 59 -12.20 -14.95 3.16
CA GLU A 59 -12.99 -15.91 3.92
C GLU A 59 -12.62 -17.37 3.62
N GLN A 60 -12.38 -17.71 2.35
CA GLN A 60 -11.94 -19.05 1.94
C GLN A 60 -10.56 -19.41 2.51
N VAL A 61 -9.58 -18.51 2.37
CA VAL A 61 -8.23 -18.70 2.92
C VAL A 61 -8.28 -18.86 4.44
N ARG A 62 -9.09 -18.04 5.11
CA ARG A 62 -9.28 -18.13 6.56
C ARG A 62 -9.93 -19.45 6.97
N ARG A 63 -10.92 -19.96 6.24
CA ARG A 63 -11.53 -21.27 6.53
C ARG A 63 -10.53 -22.41 6.35
N GLN A 64 -9.73 -22.37 5.29
CA GLN A 64 -8.72 -23.39 5.02
C GLN A 64 -7.58 -23.42 6.04
N GLN A 65 -7.18 -22.26 6.59
CA GLN A 65 -6.21 -22.19 7.68
C GLN A 65 -6.76 -22.67 9.04
N ASN A 66 -8.07 -22.55 9.26
CA ASN A 66 -8.70 -22.94 10.53
C ASN A 66 -9.20 -24.39 10.55
N ASP A 67 -9.16 -25.10 9.42
CA ASP A 67 -9.46 -26.53 9.38
C ASP A 67 -8.14 -27.29 9.60
N PRO A 68 -7.92 -27.92 10.77
CA PRO A 68 -6.73 -28.73 10.98
C PRO A 68 -6.75 -29.90 9.98
N PRO A 69 -5.58 -30.30 9.42
CA PRO A 69 -5.51 -31.48 8.56
C PRO A 69 -6.10 -32.66 9.33
N LYS A 70 -7.18 -33.24 8.78
CA LYS A 70 -7.77 -34.47 9.29
C LYS A 70 -6.92 -35.61 8.75
N ASP A 71 -5.94 -36.04 9.55
CA ASP A 71 -5.27 -37.33 9.40
C ASP A 71 -6.20 -38.46 9.87
#